data_AF-A0A0A2M2R1-F1
#
_entry.id   AF-A0A0A2M2R1-F1
#
_cell.length_a   1.000
_cell.length_b   1.000
_cell.length_c   1.000
_cell.angle_alpha   90.00
_cell.angle_beta   90.00
_cell.angle_gamma   90.00
#
_symmetry.space_group_name_H-M   'P 1'
#
loop_
_entity.id
_entity.type
_entity.pdbx_description
1 polymer ?
#
loop_
_entity_poly.entity_id
_entity_poly.type
_entity_poly.pdbx_seq_one_letter_code
_entity_poly.pdbx_strand_id
1 'polypeptide(L)'
;MTRYETITSLGDNFIKLMGKSLIPVHILDWKVYYEAYLKQAQLLCKEHGKPKKTKAAGITAAMYNISDRSMFSIIAFMEGC
;
A
#
# COMPACT_ATOMS: atom_id res chain seq x y z
N MET A 1 7.68 10.98 -8.00
CA MET A 1 6.34 10.88 -7.42
C MET A 1 5.90 9.43 -7.53
N THR A 2 5.62 8.76 -6.41
CA THR A 2 5.16 7.37 -6.41
C THR A 2 3.70 7.30 -6.90
N ARG A 3 3.23 6.13 -7.36
CA ARG A 3 1.80 5.97 -7.71
C ARG A 3 0.92 6.23 -6.49
N TYR A 4 1.39 5.85 -5.29
CA TYR A 4 0.71 6.17 -4.03
C TYR A 4 0.54 7.68 -3.79
N GLU A 5 1.59 8.48 -4.02
CA GLU A 5 1.52 9.94 -3.91
C GLU A 5 0.52 10.54 -4.91
N THR A 6 0.52 10.05 -6.16
CA THR A 6 -0.46 10.47 -7.16
C THR A 6 -1.88 10.12 -6.72
N ILE A 7 -2.14 8.88 -6.29
CA ILE A 7 -3.45 8.45 -5.78
C ILE A 7 -3.89 9.31 -4.59
N THR A 8 -2.97 9.63 -3.69
CA THR A 8 -3.26 10.46 -2.50
C THR A 8 -3.57 11.90 -2.89
N SER A 9 -2.86 12.45 -3.88
CA SER A 9 -3.08 13.81 -4.40
C SER A 9 -4.44 14.00 -5.09
N LEU A 10 -5.04 12.92 -5.59
CA LEU A 10 -6.37 12.97 -6.23
C LEU A 10 -7.50 13.25 -5.23
N GLY A 11 -7.32 12.95 -3.94
CA GLY A 11 -8.33 13.19 -2.90
C GLY A 11 -9.73 12.67 -3.30
N ASP A 12 -10.75 13.52 -3.21
CA ASP A 12 -12.12 13.19 -3.57
C ASP A 12 -12.31 12.80 -5.04
N ASN A 13 -11.43 13.26 -5.94
CA ASN A 13 -11.49 12.87 -7.35
C ASN A 13 -11.18 11.39 -7.53
N PHE A 14 -10.41 10.77 -6.64
CA PHE A 14 -10.17 9.32 -6.68
C PHE A 14 -11.49 8.54 -6.57
N ILE A 15 -12.35 8.91 -5.62
CA ILE A 15 -13.67 8.27 -5.42
C ILE A 15 -14.57 8.53 -6.63
N LYS A 16 -14.57 9.75 -7.18
CA LYS A 16 -15.35 10.08 -8.39
C LYS A 16 -14.89 9.26 -9.61
N LEU A 17 -13.58 9.05 -9.77
CA LEU A 17 -13.01 8.26 -10.87
C LEU A 17 -13.32 6.76 -10.71
N MET A 18 -13.32 6.24 -9.47
CA MET A 18 -13.80 4.87 -9.19
C MET A 18 -15.29 4.72 -9.50
N GLY A 19 -16.13 5.68 -9.10
CA GLY A 19 -17.58 5.68 -9.39
C GLY A 19 -17.91 5.74 -10.88
N LYS A 20 -16.99 6.25 -11.72
CA LYS A 20 -17.08 6.26 -13.18
C LYS A 20 -16.41 5.05 -13.85
N SER A 21 -15.97 4.07 -13.07
CA SER A 21 -15.24 2.88 -13.55
C SER A 21 -13.93 3.19 -14.31
N LEU A 22 -13.37 4.39 -14.13
CA LEU A 22 -12.08 4.78 -14.73
C LEU A 22 -10.89 4.26 -13.92
N ILE A 23 -11.09 4.00 -12.63
CA ILE A 23 -10.11 3.38 -11.74
C ILE A 23 -10.72 2.08 -11.19
N PRO A 24 -10.00 0.95 -11.28
CA PRO A 24 -10.46 -0.30 -10.69
C PRO A 24 -10.63 -0.21 -9.17
N VAL A 25 -11.71 -0.79 -8.64
CA VAL A 25 -12.04 -0.75 -7.21
C VAL A 25 -10.94 -1.36 -6.34
N HIS A 26 -10.25 -2.40 -6.82
CA HIS A 26 -9.16 -3.06 -6.07
C HIS A 26 -7.98 -2.12 -5.76
N ILE A 27 -7.83 -1.00 -6.46
CA ILE A 27 -6.81 0.01 -6.16
C ILE A 27 -7.07 0.67 -4.79
N LEU A 28 -8.32 0.75 -4.36
CA LEU A 28 -8.66 1.21 -3.01
C LEU A 28 -8.13 0.23 -1.96
N ASP A 29 -8.36 -1.08 -2.14
CA ASP A 29 -7.84 -2.11 -1.23
C ASP A 29 -6.32 -2.07 -1.18
N TRP A 30 -5.67 -1.96 -2.34
CA TRP A 30 -4.22 -1.88 -2.44
C TRP A 30 -3.66 -0.64 -1.73
N LYS A 31 -4.36 0.50 -1.81
CA LYS A 31 -3.98 1.71 -1.08
C LYS A 31 -4.02 1.45 0.43
N VAL A 32 -5.09 0.84 0.93
CA VAL A 32 -5.23 0.49 2.36
C VAL A 32 -4.11 -0.45 2.80
N TYR A 33 -3.80 -1.48 2.02
CA TYR A 33 -2.73 -2.42 2.34
C TYR A 33 -1.36 -1.75 2.36
N TYR A 34 -1.10 -0.86 1.39
CA TYR A 34 0.16 -0.11 1.33
C TYR A 34 0.32 0.84 2.52
N GLU A 35 -0.73 1.54 2.93
CA GLU A 35 -0.71 2.41 4.11
C GLU A 35 -0.43 1.63 5.40
N ALA A 36 -1.03 0.44 5.54
CA ALA A 36 -0.74 -0.46 6.65
C ALA A 36 0.72 -0.93 6.66
N TYR A 37 1.27 -1.24 5.48
CA TYR A 37 2.69 -1.57 5.35
C TYR A 37 3.60 -0.42 5.77
N LEU A 38 3.30 0.82 5.36
CA LEU A 38 4.07 1.99 5.77
C LEU A 38 4.06 2.17 7.29
N LYS A 39 2.89 2.01 7.93
CA LYS A 39 2.76 2.04 9.40
C LYS A 39 3.58 0.94 10.06
N GLN A 40 3.52 -0.29 9.55
CA GLN A 40 4.26 -1.41 10.11
C GLN A 40 5.78 -1.25 9.95
N ALA A 41 6.23 -0.74 8.80
CA ALA A 41 7.63 -0.43 8.55
C ALA A 41 8.13 0.67 9.51
N GLN A 42 7.32 1.68 9.79
CA GLN A 42 7.63 2.74 10.75
C GLN A 42 7.70 2.21 12.19
N LEU A 43 6.79 1.34 12.60
CA LEU A 43 6.82 0.68 13.92
C LEU A 43 8.11 -0.13 14.10
N LEU A 44 8.43 -0.99 13.13
CA LEU A 44 9.67 -1.77 13.17
C LEU A 44 10.92 -0.90 13.15
N CYS A 45 10.87 0.25 12.48
CA CYS A 45 11.96 1.23 12.49
C CYS A 45 12.14 1.85 13.88
N LYS A 46 11.06 2.15 14.60
CA LYS A 46 11.12 2.65 15.99
C LYS A 46 11.65 1.58 16.96
N GLU A 47 11.24 0.32 16.79
CA GLU A 47 11.65 -0.77 17.69
C GLU A 47 13.09 -1.26 17.46
N HIS A 48 13.58 -1.21 16.21
CA HIS A 48 14.85 -1.83 15.83
C HIS A 48 15.88 -0.85 15.24
N GLY A 49 15.56 0.45 15.18
CA GLY A 49 16.42 1.48 14.60
C GLY A 49 16.59 1.42 13.08
N LYS A 50 15.94 0.47 12.39
CA LYS A 50 15.96 0.36 10.92
C LYS A 50 14.66 -0.20 10.34
N PRO A 51 14.23 0.27 9.16
CA PRO A 51 13.03 -0.23 8.51
C PRO A 51 13.24 -1.67 8.01
N LYS A 52 12.51 -2.63 8.59
CA LYS A 52 12.53 -4.03 8.18
C LYS A 52 11.45 -4.29 7.12
N LYS A 53 11.64 -3.79 5.89
CA LYS A 53 10.65 -3.80 4.80
C LYS A 53 10.05 -5.18 4.53
N THR A 54 10.86 -6.23 4.38
CA THR A 54 10.38 -7.61 4.14
C THR A 54 9.52 -8.12 5.29
N LYS A 55 9.91 -7.84 6.55
CA LYS A 55 9.14 -8.23 7.73
C LYS A 55 7.82 -7.45 7.81
N ALA A 56 7.86 -6.15 7.51
CA ALA A 56 6.66 -5.33 7.44
C ALA A 56 5.67 -5.86 6.40
N ALA A 57 6.16 -6.19 5.19
CA ALA A 57 5.35 -6.76 4.13
C ALA A 57 4.67 -8.07 4.55
N GLY A 58 5.42 -9.01 5.15
CA GLY A 58 4.85 -10.28 5.61
C GLY A 58 3.82 -10.12 6.72
N ILE A 59 4.04 -9.21 7.68
CA ILE A 59 3.06 -8.92 8.74
C ILE A 59 1.78 -8.34 8.13
N THR A 60 1.91 -7.37 7.21
CA THR A 60 0.75 -6.77 6.56
C THR A 60 0.00 -7.77 5.68
N ALA A 61 0.70 -8.64 4.96
CA ALA A 61 0.09 -9.71 4.15
C ALA A 61 -0.76 -10.65 5.02
N ALA A 62 -0.21 -11.09 6.16
CA ALA A 62 -0.94 -11.90 7.14
C ALA A 62 -2.16 -11.16 7.73
N MET A 63 -2.03 -9.87 8.03
CA MET A 63 -3.11 -9.05 8.60
C MET A 63 -4.34 -8.94 7.67
N TYR A 64 -4.12 -8.91 6.36
CA TYR A 64 -5.19 -8.83 5.36
C TYR A 64 -5.51 -10.16 4.68
N ASN A 65 -4.93 -11.27 5.15
CA ASN A 65 -5.11 -12.61 4.58
C ASN A 65 -4.82 -12.67 3.07
N ILE A 66 -3.77 -11.98 2.63
CA ILE A 66 -3.26 -12.03 1.25
C ILE A 66 -1.89 -12.70 1.22
N SER A 67 -1.49 -13.21 0.05
CA SER A 67 -0.15 -13.80 -0.09
C SER A 67 0.95 -12.73 -0.01
N ASP A 68 2.11 -13.09 0.52
CA ASP A 68 3.30 -12.24 0.50
C ASP A 68 3.64 -11.76 -0.92
N ARG A 69 3.48 -12.65 -1.91
CA ARG A 69 3.68 -12.31 -3.33
C ARG A 69 2.76 -11.19 -3.77
N SER A 70 1.47 -11.27 -3.42
CA SER A 70 0.50 -10.20 -3.70
C SER A 70 0.94 -8.90 -3.02
N MET A 71 1.39 -8.97 -1.77
CA MET A 71 1.84 -7.79 -1.04
C MET A 71 3.07 -7.13 -1.68
N PHE A 72 4.06 -7.91 -2.13
CA PHE A 72 5.20 -7.39 -2.86
C PHE A 72 4.81 -6.77 -4.21
N SER A 73 3.87 -7.38 -4.94
CA SER A 73 3.33 -6.79 -6.17
C SER A 73 2.65 -5.44 -5.90
N ILE A 74 1.91 -5.32 -4.80
CA ILE A 74 1.26 -4.07 -4.39
C ILE A 74 2.29 -3.01 -4.03
N ILE A 75 3.34 -3.37 -3.28
CA ILE A 75 4.43 -2.44 -2.93
C ILE A 75 5.12 -1.94 -4.20
N ALA A 76 5.51 -2.85 -5.11
CA ALA A 76 6.14 -2.48 -6.39
C ALA A 76 5.22 -1.57 -7.22
N PHE A 77 3.93 -1.92 -7.30
CA PHE A 77 2.94 -1.08 -7.97
C PHE A 77 2.87 0.32 -7.36
N MET A 78 2.78 0.44 -6.04
CA MET A 78 2.63 1.72 -5.35
C MET A 78 3.90 2.58 -5.44
N GLU A 79 5.08 1.97 -5.33
CA GLU A 79 6.37 2.66 -5.43
C GLU A 79 6.73 3.05 -6.87
N GLY A 80 6.14 2.38 -7.87
CA GLY A 80 6.43 2.62 -9.29
C GLY A 80 7.69 1.92 -9.80
N CYS A 81 8.10 0.84 -9.13
CA CYS A 81 9.29 0.03 -9.42
C CYS A 81 8.93 -1.26 -10.17
#